data_AF-L2GS82-F1
#
_entry.id   AF-L2GS82-F1
#
_cell.length_a   1.000
_cell.length_b   1.000
_cell.length_c   1.000
_cell.angle_alpha   90.00
_cell.angle_beta   90.00
_cell.angle_gamma   90.00
#
_symmetry.space_group_name_H-M   'P 1'
#
loop_
_entity.id
_entity.type
_entity.pdbx_description
1 polymer ?
#
loop_
_entity_poly.entity_id
_entity_poly.type
_entity_poly.pdbx_seq_one_letter_code
_entity_poly.pdbx_strand_id
1 'polypeptide(L)'
;MIHTRHTSNFADAVYQILRKYDGKTVNMVVAGGSLLKLLDNADLAGMSTAAWHVYYADERICDNVNDHNHYQSRVFLRHVEAEETPLTERNIRVYEGLFGEQTVDLALLGIGEDGHIASLFPNHKSLDSQDYVCYVGDSPKPPPCRLTLTIKALNKIQNLYFFVPSKDGVIKDVTRPHESILSRMTGDITVFLAKH
;
A
#
# COMPACT_ATOMS: atom_id res chain seq x y z
N MET A 1 -10.70 -2.28 -14.76
CA MET A 1 -11.94 -1.58 -14.34
C MET A 1 -11.75 -0.99 -12.96
N ILE A 2 -12.47 0.10 -12.63
CA ILE A 2 -12.47 0.68 -11.28
C ILE A 2 -13.78 0.30 -10.58
N HIS A 3 -13.67 -0.33 -9.42
CA HIS A 3 -14.80 -0.66 -8.56
C HIS A 3 -14.83 0.28 -7.36
N THR A 4 -15.80 1.20 -7.34
CA THR A 4 -16.00 2.08 -6.19
C THR A 4 -16.88 1.39 -5.14
N ARG A 5 -16.51 1.56 -3.88
CA ARG A 5 -17.25 1.13 -2.68
C ARG A 5 -17.32 2.30 -1.71
N HIS A 6 -18.45 2.48 -1.05
CA HIS A 6 -18.60 3.48 0.01
C HIS A 6 -18.70 2.77 1.36
N THR A 7 -18.00 3.28 2.37
CA THR A 7 -18.06 2.76 3.73
C THR A 7 -18.04 3.89 4.76
N SER A 8 -18.76 3.69 5.87
CA SER A 8 -18.62 4.50 7.09
C SER A 8 -17.60 3.91 8.07
N ASN A 9 -17.19 2.64 7.86
CA ASN A 9 -16.21 1.95 8.69
C ASN A 9 -15.10 1.35 7.82
N PHE A 10 -13.98 2.07 7.74
CA PHE A 10 -12.83 1.65 6.97
C PHE A 10 -12.06 0.49 7.61
N ALA A 11 -11.98 0.46 8.94
CA ALA A 11 -11.29 -0.61 9.67
C ALA A 11 -12.01 -1.95 9.46
N ASP A 12 -13.34 -1.97 9.53
CA ASP A 12 -14.12 -3.17 9.19
C ASP A 12 -13.95 -3.56 7.72
N ALA A 13 -14.00 -2.61 6.77
CA ALA A 13 -13.78 -2.92 5.36
C ALA A 13 -12.42 -3.61 5.10
N VAL A 14 -11.35 -3.12 5.75
CA VAL A 14 -10.03 -3.75 5.71
C VAL A 14 -10.07 -5.14 6.37
N TYR A 15 -10.66 -5.26 7.55
CA TYR A 15 -10.82 -6.55 8.25
C TYR A 15 -11.56 -7.59 7.40
N GLN A 16 -12.66 -7.23 6.74
CA GLN A 16 -13.43 -8.13 5.88
C GLN A 16 -12.65 -8.57 4.62
N ILE A 17 -11.67 -7.79 4.17
CA ILE A 17 -10.73 -8.22 3.12
C ILE A 17 -9.73 -9.22 3.71
N LEU A 18 -9.10 -8.87 4.82
CA LEU A 18 -8.04 -9.65 5.44
C LEU A 18 -8.52 -11.01 5.96
N ARG A 19 -9.72 -11.09 6.56
CA ARG A 19 -10.30 -12.35 7.05
C ARG A 19 -10.42 -13.45 6.00
N LYS A 20 -10.40 -13.11 4.70
CA LYS A 20 -10.43 -14.10 3.61
C LYS A 20 -9.14 -14.92 3.55
N TYR A 21 -8.07 -14.43 4.17
CA TYR A 21 -6.74 -15.01 4.26
C TYR A 21 -6.44 -15.60 5.65
N ASP A 22 -7.44 -15.70 6.54
CA ASP A 22 -7.29 -16.38 7.82
C ASP A 22 -6.80 -17.83 7.63
N GLY A 23 -5.68 -18.18 8.26
CA GLY A 23 -5.05 -19.50 8.16
C GLY A 23 -4.45 -19.83 6.78
N LYS A 24 -4.25 -18.83 5.91
CA LYS A 24 -3.66 -19.01 4.58
C LYS A 24 -2.33 -18.27 4.46
N THR A 25 -1.45 -18.77 3.59
CA THR A 25 -0.29 -18.00 3.15
C THR A 25 -0.76 -16.82 2.31
N VAL A 26 -0.18 -15.64 2.57
CA VAL A 26 -0.47 -14.43 1.81
C VAL A 26 0.77 -13.56 1.69
N ASN A 27 1.07 -13.10 0.48
CA ASN A 27 2.03 -12.05 0.19
C ASN A 27 1.28 -10.73 0.04
N MET A 28 1.32 -9.89 1.08
CA MET A 28 0.58 -8.64 1.13
C MET A 28 1.50 -7.43 1.08
N VAL A 29 1.13 -6.44 0.28
CA VAL A 29 1.76 -5.12 0.24
C VAL A 29 0.92 -4.11 1.02
N VAL A 30 1.55 -3.29 1.87
CA VAL A 30 0.88 -2.19 2.58
C VAL A 30 1.56 -0.85 2.27
N ALA A 31 0.74 0.20 2.11
CA ALA A 31 1.21 1.58 2.13
C ALA A 31 1.26 2.13 3.57
N GLY A 32 2.01 3.20 3.76
CA GLY A 32 2.03 3.92 5.03
C GLY A 32 0.89 4.90 5.27
N GLY A 33 1.14 5.83 6.20
CA GLY A 33 0.24 6.95 6.49
C GLY A 33 -1.04 6.52 7.21
N SER A 34 -2.16 7.20 6.93
CA SER A 34 -3.43 6.96 7.63
C SER A 34 -4.00 5.56 7.43
N LEU A 35 -3.56 4.83 6.40
CA LEU A 35 -3.94 3.43 6.18
C LEU A 35 -3.50 2.53 7.34
N LEU A 36 -2.30 2.73 7.88
CA LEU A 36 -1.78 1.91 8.98
C LEU A 36 -2.65 2.01 10.24
N LYS A 37 -3.33 3.16 10.45
CA LYS A 37 -4.30 3.32 11.54
C LYS A 37 -5.56 2.50 11.32
N LEU A 38 -5.95 2.21 10.08
CA LEU A 38 -7.07 1.32 9.77
C LEU A 38 -6.75 -0.14 10.04
N LEU A 39 -5.46 -0.48 9.99
CA LEU A 39 -4.91 -1.80 10.29
C LEU A 39 -4.59 -1.99 11.79
N ASP A 40 -4.64 -0.93 12.59
CA ASP A 40 -4.58 -1.01 14.05
C ASP A 40 -5.94 -1.48 14.61
N ASN A 41 -6.25 -2.76 14.39
CA ASN A 41 -7.51 -3.39 14.75
C ASN A 41 -7.26 -4.66 15.57
N ALA A 42 -7.74 -4.69 16.81
CA ALA A 42 -7.58 -5.81 17.73
C ALA A 42 -8.27 -7.11 17.26
N ASP A 43 -9.28 -7.01 16.39
CA ASP A 43 -9.96 -8.19 15.83
C ASP A 43 -9.00 -9.04 14.96
N LEU A 44 -7.90 -8.47 14.47
CA LEU A 44 -6.88 -9.19 13.72
C LEU A 44 -6.12 -10.20 14.60
N ALA A 45 -6.04 -9.97 15.92
CA ALA A 45 -5.37 -10.87 16.85
C ALA A 45 -6.07 -12.24 17.00
N GLY A 46 -7.34 -12.33 16.56
CA GLY A 46 -8.07 -13.60 16.52
C GLY A 46 -7.77 -14.48 15.31
N MET A 47 -6.95 -14.01 14.37
CA MET A 47 -6.69 -14.71 13.10
C MET A 47 -5.37 -15.50 13.14
N SER A 48 -5.32 -16.61 12.40
CA SER A 48 -4.07 -17.34 12.16
C SER A 48 -3.27 -16.65 11.06
N THR A 49 -2.22 -15.92 11.47
CA THR A 49 -1.47 -15.00 10.59
C THR A 49 0.03 -15.32 10.49
N ALA A 50 0.50 -16.42 11.08
CA ALA A 50 1.91 -16.82 11.05
C ALA A 50 2.46 -17.09 9.63
N ALA A 51 1.58 -17.39 8.66
CA ALA A 51 1.96 -17.60 7.26
C ALA A 51 1.81 -16.33 6.40
N TRP A 52 1.56 -15.18 7.00
CA TRP A 52 1.45 -13.92 6.29
C TRP A 52 2.83 -13.29 6.11
N HIS A 53 3.08 -12.76 4.91
CA HIS A 53 4.27 -12.00 4.58
C HIS A 53 3.87 -10.58 4.21
N VAL A 54 4.40 -9.59 4.94
CA VAL A 54 4.09 -8.17 4.80
C VAL A 54 5.24 -7.43 4.14
N TYR A 55 4.95 -6.78 3.03
CA TYR A 55 5.85 -5.94 2.26
C TYR A 55 5.32 -4.50 2.20
N TYR A 56 6.19 -3.55 1.92
CA TYR A 56 5.86 -2.12 1.85
C TYR A 56 5.81 -1.62 0.39
N ALA A 57 4.78 -0.84 0.07
CA ALA A 57 4.59 -0.25 -1.26
C ALA A 57 5.62 0.82 -1.58
N ASP A 58 6.07 1.55 -0.56
CA ASP A 58 7.08 2.58 -0.63
C ASP A 58 7.73 2.79 0.73
N GLU A 59 8.88 3.45 0.75
CA GLU A 59 9.55 3.87 1.97
C GLU A 59 10.29 5.20 1.78
N ARG A 60 10.35 6.00 2.85
CA ARG A 60 11.03 7.30 2.88
C ARG A 60 12.48 7.04 3.27
N ILE A 61 13.41 7.59 2.48
CA ILE A 61 14.83 7.58 2.82
C ILE A 61 15.12 8.87 3.58
N CYS A 62 15.09 8.79 4.91
CA CYS A 62 15.33 9.90 5.82
C CYS A 62 15.85 9.43 7.18
N ASP A 63 16.51 10.32 7.93
CA ASP A 63 17.08 10.00 9.24
C ASP A 63 16.01 9.83 10.33
N ASN A 64 14.88 10.52 10.20
CA ASN A 64 13.79 10.40 11.15
C ASN A 64 13.04 9.08 10.93
N VAL A 65 13.35 8.09 11.77
CA VAL A 65 12.73 6.75 11.75
C VAL A 65 11.21 6.81 11.92
N ASN A 66 10.66 7.83 12.60
CA ASN A 66 9.21 7.96 12.74
C ASN A 66 8.49 8.22 11.40
N ASP A 67 9.21 8.71 10.39
CA ASP A 67 8.66 8.94 9.06
C ASP A 67 8.68 7.67 8.20
N HIS A 68 9.30 6.58 8.68
CA HIS A 68 9.37 5.31 7.97
C HIS A 68 8.06 4.54 8.07
N ASN A 69 7.57 4.02 6.95
CA ASN A 69 6.39 3.18 6.88
C ASN A 69 6.58 1.88 7.67
N HIS A 70 7.77 1.28 7.62
CA HIS A 70 8.11 0.11 8.45
C HIS A 70 8.05 0.40 9.95
N TYR A 71 8.50 1.57 10.40
CA TYR A 71 8.39 1.91 11.81
C TYR A 71 6.92 2.12 12.22
N GLN A 72 6.16 2.85 11.40
CA GLN A 72 4.75 3.15 11.68
C GLN A 72 3.85 1.91 11.64
N SER A 73 4.19 0.87 10.87
CA SER A 73 3.38 -0.34 10.73
C SER A 73 3.35 -1.22 11.99
N ARG A 74 4.21 -0.95 12.99
CA ARG A 74 4.20 -1.67 14.28
C ARG A 74 2.84 -1.67 14.98
N VAL A 75 2.01 -0.64 14.76
CA VAL A 75 0.64 -0.59 15.28
C VAL A 75 -0.27 -1.66 14.70
N PHE A 76 0.00 -2.09 13.47
CA PHE A 76 -0.64 -3.22 12.80
C PHE A 76 0.03 -4.53 13.17
N LEU A 77 1.36 -4.59 13.08
CA LEU A 77 2.13 -5.82 13.28
C LEU A 77 2.03 -6.37 14.71
N ARG A 78 1.71 -5.55 15.70
CA ARG A 78 1.44 -6.04 17.08
C ARG A 78 0.20 -6.93 17.19
N HIS A 79 -0.68 -6.94 16.19
CA HIS A 79 -1.91 -7.74 16.17
C HIS A 79 -1.78 -9.01 15.31
N VAL A 80 -0.64 -9.24 14.65
CA VAL A 80 -0.43 -10.37 13.75
C VAL A 80 0.94 -11.02 13.98
N GLU A 81 1.08 -12.29 13.62
CA GLU A 81 2.35 -13.05 13.70
C GLU A 81 3.10 -13.04 12.36
N ALA A 82 2.78 -12.09 11.48
CA ALA A 82 3.29 -12.03 10.11
C ALA A 82 4.79 -11.74 10.06
N GLU A 83 5.47 -12.36 9.09
CA GLU A 83 6.84 -11.99 8.74
C GLU A 83 6.83 -10.69 7.92
N GLU A 84 7.64 -9.71 8.29
CA GLU A 84 7.76 -8.46 7.53
C GLU A 84 9.09 -8.34 6.79
N THR A 85 9.04 -7.76 5.59
CA THR A 85 10.23 -7.39 4.82
C THR A 85 10.19 -5.89 4.50
N PRO A 86 10.94 -5.06 5.24
CA PRO A 86 11.02 -3.62 5.00
C PRO A 86 11.56 -3.29 3.59
N LEU A 87 11.02 -2.26 2.94
CA LEU A 87 11.56 -1.77 1.66
C LEU A 87 12.81 -0.91 1.91
N THR A 88 13.97 -1.54 1.84
CA THR A 88 15.29 -0.89 1.98
C THR A 88 16.19 -1.28 0.82
N GLU A 89 17.27 -0.55 0.59
CA GLU A 89 18.26 -0.88 -0.44
C GLU A 89 18.79 -2.33 -0.32
N ARG A 90 18.92 -2.84 0.92
CA ARG A 90 19.37 -4.21 1.19
C ARG A 90 18.35 -5.27 0.77
N ASN A 91 17.07 -4.92 0.81
CA ASN A 91 15.97 -5.84 0.53
C ASN A 91 15.45 -5.76 -0.92
N ILE A 92 15.99 -4.86 -1.77
CA ILE A 92 15.54 -4.74 -3.18
C ILE A 92 15.57 -6.09 -3.89
N ARG A 93 16.61 -6.92 -3.68
CA ARG A 93 16.68 -8.26 -4.30
C ARG A 93 15.57 -9.20 -3.84
N VAL A 94 15.08 -9.08 -2.61
CA VAL A 94 13.94 -9.85 -2.10
C VAL A 94 12.68 -9.45 -2.85
N TYR A 95 12.49 -8.14 -3.08
CA TYR A 95 11.38 -7.61 -3.86
C TYR A 95 11.44 -8.03 -5.34
N GLU A 96 12.63 -8.02 -5.94
CA GLU A 96 12.82 -8.50 -7.31
C GLU A 96 12.45 -10.00 -7.43
N GLY A 97 12.83 -10.82 -6.46
CA GLY A 97 12.41 -12.23 -6.40
C GLY A 97 10.90 -12.38 -6.17
N LEU A 98 10.32 -11.63 -5.23
CA LEU A 98 8.88 -11.62 -4.95
C LEU A 98 8.07 -11.35 -6.22
N PHE A 99 8.34 -10.24 -6.90
CA PHE A 99 7.60 -9.87 -8.10
C PHE A 99 8.06 -10.62 -9.36
N GLY A 100 9.25 -11.23 -9.35
CA GLY A 100 9.75 -12.05 -10.45
C GLY A 100 9.16 -13.46 -10.48
N GLU A 101 8.95 -14.06 -9.31
CA GLU A 101 8.79 -15.51 -9.17
C GLU A 101 7.55 -15.91 -8.37
N GLN A 102 7.00 -15.03 -7.53
CA GLN A 102 5.92 -15.34 -6.61
C GLN A 102 4.62 -14.64 -7.01
N THR A 103 3.52 -15.15 -6.45
CA THR A 103 2.23 -14.46 -6.48
C THR A 103 2.17 -13.43 -5.35
N VAL A 104 1.75 -12.21 -5.68
CA VAL A 104 1.43 -11.17 -4.68
C VAL A 104 -0.09 -11.01 -4.64
N ASP A 105 -0.68 -11.43 -3.52
CA ASP A 105 -2.13 -11.64 -3.42
C ASP A 105 -2.91 -10.33 -3.32
N LEU A 106 -2.40 -9.35 -2.56
CA LEU A 106 -3.05 -8.06 -2.42
C LEU A 106 -2.11 -6.91 -2.09
N ALA A 107 -2.57 -5.71 -2.41
CA ALA A 107 -2.06 -4.47 -1.84
C ALA A 107 -3.18 -3.68 -1.18
N LEU A 108 -2.89 -3.17 0.02
CA LEU A 108 -3.69 -2.16 0.70
C LEU A 108 -2.95 -0.83 0.55
N LEU A 109 -3.54 0.11 -0.18
CA LEU A 109 -2.92 1.37 -0.56
C LEU A 109 -3.78 2.57 -0.15
N GLY A 110 -3.14 3.72 0.04
CA GLY A 110 -3.82 5.02 0.10
C GLY A 110 -3.80 5.71 -1.26
N ILE A 111 -4.62 6.75 -1.40
CA ILE A 111 -4.52 7.72 -2.51
C ILE A 111 -4.26 9.08 -1.89
N GLY A 112 -3.19 9.74 -2.33
CA GLY A 112 -2.90 11.12 -1.92
C GLY A 112 -3.86 12.13 -2.53
N GLU A 113 -3.90 13.34 -1.97
CA GLU A 113 -4.78 14.43 -2.43
C GLU A 113 -4.57 14.82 -3.92
N ASP A 114 -3.35 14.65 -4.43
CA ASP A 114 -2.93 14.81 -5.83
C ASP A 114 -3.12 13.56 -6.69
N GLY A 115 -3.70 12.49 -6.15
CA GLY A 115 -3.91 11.23 -6.85
C GLY A 115 -2.68 10.31 -6.93
N HIS A 116 -1.59 10.62 -6.22
CA HIS A 116 -0.44 9.71 -6.13
C HIS A 116 -0.79 8.43 -5.36
N ILE A 117 -0.08 7.35 -5.67
CA ILE A 117 -0.15 6.06 -4.97
C ILE A 117 1.25 5.59 -4.63
N ALA A 118 1.44 4.92 -3.49
CA ALA A 118 2.78 4.61 -2.98
C ALA A 118 3.65 5.89 -3.00
N SER A 119 4.77 5.88 -3.72
CA SER A 119 5.54 7.09 -4.04
C SER A 119 5.67 7.33 -5.56
N LEU A 120 4.61 6.98 -6.29
CA LEU A 120 4.42 7.26 -7.71
C LEU A 120 3.53 8.51 -7.89
N PHE A 121 4.15 9.62 -8.29
CA PHE A 121 3.49 10.92 -8.40
C PHE A 121 2.97 11.20 -9.83
N PRO A 122 1.92 12.02 -9.97
CA PRO A 122 1.38 12.42 -11.27
C PRO A 122 2.47 12.94 -12.22
N ASN A 123 2.52 12.39 -13.43
CA ASN A 123 3.42 12.81 -14.52
C ASN A 123 4.91 12.73 -14.18
N HIS A 124 5.28 12.03 -13.10
CA HIS A 124 6.66 11.88 -12.69
C HIS A 124 7.37 10.80 -13.50
N LYS A 125 8.67 10.97 -13.78
CA LYS A 125 9.48 10.01 -14.56
C LYS A 125 9.52 8.60 -13.98
N SER A 126 9.25 8.44 -12.68
CA SER A 126 9.19 7.12 -12.03
C SER A 126 8.07 6.23 -12.56
N LEU A 127 7.05 6.80 -13.22
CA LEU A 127 5.97 6.06 -13.86
C LEU A 127 6.45 5.23 -15.06
N ASP A 128 7.60 5.56 -15.64
CA ASP A 128 8.16 4.87 -16.81
C ASP A 128 9.22 3.82 -16.43
N SER A 129 9.44 3.62 -15.12
CA SER A 129 10.42 2.64 -14.61
C SER A 129 10.08 1.20 -15.02
N GLN A 130 11.10 0.47 -15.47
CA GLN A 130 10.99 -0.93 -15.91
C GLN A 130 11.40 -1.95 -14.83
N ASP A 131 11.93 -1.49 -13.69
CA ASP A 131 12.24 -2.32 -12.52
C ASP A 131 10.98 -2.56 -11.66
N TYR A 132 10.99 -3.50 -10.72
CA TYR A 132 9.87 -3.65 -9.77
C TYR A 132 9.94 -2.63 -8.63
N VAL A 133 11.15 -2.23 -8.25
CA VAL A 133 11.42 -1.17 -7.28
C VAL A 133 12.22 -0.07 -7.96
N CYS A 134 11.90 1.20 -7.71
CA CYS A 134 12.72 2.32 -8.15
C CYS A 134 12.97 3.34 -7.04
N TYR A 135 14.06 4.09 -7.20
CA TYR A 135 14.39 5.24 -6.39
C TYR A 135 13.77 6.51 -6.97
N VAL A 136 13.13 7.30 -6.11
CA VAL A 136 12.59 8.63 -6.41
C VAL A 136 13.40 9.63 -5.59
N GLY A 137 14.27 10.41 -6.24
CA GLY A 137 15.12 11.40 -5.57
C GLY A 137 14.55 12.83 -5.54
N ASP A 138 13.48 13.05 -6.29
CA ASP A 138 12.86 14.35 -6.57
C ASP A 138 11.37 14.33 -6.27
N SER A 139 10.97 13.62 -5.20
CA SER A 139 9.56 13.60 -4.77
C SER A 139 9.06 15.03 -4.53
N PRO A 140 7.89 15.41 -5.09
CA PRO A 140 7.29 16.72 -4.87
C PRO A 140 6.80 16.92 -3.43
N LYS A 141 6.82 15.86 -2.60
CA LYS A 141 6.48 15.89 -1.18
C LYS A 141 7.67 15.49 -0.32
N PRO A 142 7.95 16.20 0.78
CA PRO A 142 9.04 15.82 1.69
C PRO A 142 8.71 14.51 2.42
N PRO A 143 9.74 13.72 2.83
CA PRO A 143 11.13 13.77 2.36
C PRO A 143 11.26 13.45 0.84
N PRO A 144 12.25 14.04 0.14
CA PRO A 144 12.35 13.96 -1.32
C PRO A 144 12.81 12.59 -1.83
N CYS A 145 13.60 11.87 -1.02
CA CYS A 145 14.20 10.59 -1.37
C CYS A 145 13.31 9.43 -0.91
N ARG A 146 12.94 8.55 -1.83
CA ARG A 146 12.03 7.42 -1.55
C ARG A 146 12.40 6.20 -2.37
N LEU A 147 12.12 5.01 -1.82
CA LEU A 147 12.00 3.77 -2.58
C LEU A 147 10.52 3.52 -2.82
N THR A 148 10.15 3.02 -4.00
CA THR A 148 8.75 2.72 -4.31
C THR A 148 8.65 1.50 -5.21
N LEU A 149 7.58 0.73 -5.01
CA LEU A 149 7.08 -0.17 -6.05
C LEU A 149 6.69 0.65 -7.28
N THR A 150 7.00 0.11 -8.44
CA THR A 150 6.69 0.71 -9.74
C THR A 150 5.32 0.27 -10.25
N ILE A 151 4.84 0.89 -11.34
CA ILE A 151 3.63 0.43 -12.03
C ILE A 151 3.77 -1.03 -12.48
N LYS A 152 4.97 -1.45 -12.92
CA LYS A 152 5.25 -2.83 -13.30
C LYS A 152 5.02 -3.80 -12.13
N ALA A 153 5.45 -3.45 -10.91
CA ALA A 153 5.19 -4.27 -9.73
C ALA A 153 3.70 -4.27 -9.35
N LEU A 154 3.06 -3.10 -9.33
CA LEU A 154 1.64 -2.97 -8.97
C LEU A 154 0.73 -3.76 -9.91
N ASN A 155 1.04 -3.80 -11.21
CA ASN A 155 0.29 -4.57 -12.21
C ASN A 155 0.41 -6.10 -12.04
N LYS A 156 1.35 -6.59 -11.22
CA LYS A 156 1.47 -8.02 -10.87
C LYS A 156 0.67 -8.44 -9.66
N ILE A 157 0.11 -7.48 -8.91
CA ILE A 157 -0.64 -7.77 -7.69
C ILE A 157 -2.07 -8.19 -8.06
N GLN A 158 -2.54 -9.31 -7.51
CA GLN A 158 -3.86 -9.86 -7.87
C GLN A 158 -5.01 -8.94 -7.46
N ASN A 159 -4.94 -8.35 -6.26
CA ASN A 159 -5.99 -7.50 -5.73
C ASN A 159 -5.43 -6.15 -5.24
N LEU A 160 -5.81 -5.05 -5.91
CA LEU A 160 -5.43 -3.71 -5.50
C LEU A 160 -6.60 -3.00 -4.82
N TYR A 161 -6.46 -2.75 -3.52
CA TYR A 161 -7.43 -2.04 -2.70
C TYR A 161 -6.89 -0.67 -2.30
N PHE A 162 -7.66 0.37 -2.58
CA PHE A 162 -7.36 1.74 -2.20
C PHE A 162 -8.34 2.22 -1.14
N PHE A 163 -7.85 2.86 -0.09
CA PHE A 163 -8.67 3.40 0.99
C PHE A 163 -8.48 4.90 1.10
N VAL A 164 -9.58 5.64 0.97
CA VAL A 164 -9.61 7.09 1.05
C VAL A 164 -10.51 7.52 2.22
N PRO A 165 -10.05 7.37 3.47
CA PRO A 165 -10.81 7.85 4.62
C PRO A 165 -10.86 9.38 4.64
N SER A 166 -11.90 9.91 5.26
CA SER A 166 -12.00 11.33 5.61
C SER A 166 -10.82 11.77 6.48
N LYS A 167 -10.42 13.03 6.33
CA LYS A 167 -9.38 13.65 7.16
C LYS A 167 -10.05 14.70 8.04
N ASP A 168 -9.94 14.56 9.35
CA ASP A 168 -10.54 15.47 10.33
C ASP A 168 -12.05 15.71 10.09
N GLY A 169 -12.77 14.63 9.74
CA GLY A 169 -14.20 14.67 9.41
C GLY A 169 -14.55 15.16 8.01
N VAL A 170 -13.57 15.64 7.24
CA VAL A 170 -13.76 16.14 5.87
C VAL A 170 -13.51 15.03 4.84
N ILE A 171 -14.51 14.79 3.99
CA ILE A 171 -14.40 13.86 2.86
C ILE A 171 -13.42 14.45 1.83
N LYS A 172 -12.49 13.63 1.36
CA LYS A 172 -11.50 14.07 0.35
C LYS A 172 -12.12 14.06 -1.04
N ASP A 173 -11.76 15.05 -1.85
CA ASP A 173 -12.20 15.15 -3.25
C ASP A 173 -11.59 14.08 -4.16
N VAL A 174 -10.42 13.53 -3.76
CA VAL A 174 -9.77 12.46 -4.51
C VAL A 174 -10.56 11.16 -4.40
N THR A 175 -10.94 10.60 -5.55
CA THR A 175 -11.76 9.38 -5.61
C THR A 175 -11.09 8.22 -6.36
N ARG A 176 -9.94 8.46 -6.99
CA ARG A 176 -9.17 7.49 -7.76
C ARG A 176 -7.73 7.99 -7.97
N PRO A 177 -6.77 7.11 -8.35
CA PRO A 177 -5.44 7.55 -8.74
C PRO A 177 -5.49 8.54 -9.90
N HIS A 178 -4.47 9.39 -10.01
CA HIS A 178 -4.36 10.35 -11.10
C HIS A 178 -4.30 9.66 -12.47
N GLU A 179 -4.81 10.29 -13.52
CA GLU A 179 -4.94 9.69 -14.86
C GLU A 179 -3.61 9.19 -15.44
N SER A 180 -2.51 9.92 -15.22
CA SER A 180 -1.18 9.47 -15.68
C SER A 180 -0.68 8.19 -15.00
N ILE A 181 -1.19 7.86 -13.82
CA ILE A 181 -0.94 6.58 -13.15
C ILE A 181 -1.95 5.55 -13.66
N LEU A 182 -3.24 5.90 -13.59
CA LEU A 182 -4.35 5.00 -13.89
C LEU A 182 -4.30 4.44 -15.32
N SER A 183 -3.94 5.27 -16.31
CA SER A 183 -3.78 4.86 -17.71
C SER A 183 -2.70 3.79 -17.94
N ARG A 184 -1.82 3.56 -16.96
CA ARG A 184 -0.76 2.55 -17.01
C ARG A 184 -1.08 1.31 -16.16
N MET A 185 -2.18 1.34 -15.41
CA MET A 185 -2.66 0.22 -14.60
C MET A 185 -3.46 -0.74 -15.47
N THR A 186 -3.13 -2.03 -15.43
CA THR A 186 -3.79 -3.05 -16.27
C THR A 186 -4.81 -3.88 -15.50
N GLY A 187 -4.68 -3.97 -14.17
CA GLY A 187 -5.56 -4.74 -13.31
C GLY A 187 -6.84 -4.00 -12.91
N ASP A 188 -7.80 -4.76 -12.39
CA ASP A 188 -8.95 -4.17 -11.71
C ASP A 188 -8.51 -3.57 -10.37
N ILE A 189 -9.03 -2.39 -10.04
CA ILE A 189 -8.78 -1.73 -8.76
C ILE A 189 -10.08 -1.53 -8.02
N THR A 190 -10.05 -1.66 -6.70
CA THR A 190 -11.19 -1.35 -5.83
C THR A 190 -10.84 -0.14 -4.97
N VAL A 191 -11.70 0.88 -4.97
CA VAL A 191 -11.52 2.09 -4.17
C VAL A 191 -12.64 2.22 -3.15
N PHE A 192 -12.26 2.26 -1.87
CA PHE A 192 -13.13 2.54 -0.74
C PHE A 192 -13.12 4.03 -0.44
N LEU A 193 -14.28 4.65 -0.54
CA LEU A 193 -14.52 6.07 -0.26
C LEU A 193 -15.39 6.22 0.98
N ALA A 194 -15.27 7.37 1.64
CA ALA A 194 -16.15 7.71 2.74
C ALA A 194 -17.59 7.80 2.23
N LYS A 195 -18.54 7.33 3.05
CA LYS A 195 -19.97 7.56 2.82
C LYS A 195 -20.32 8.99 3.23
N HIS A 196 -21.10 9.68 2.39
CA HIS A 196 -21.75 10.95 2.75
C HIS A 196 -22.79 10.75 3.86
#